data_AF-A0AAG5DJV6-F1
#
_entry.id   AF-A0AAG5DJV6-F1
#
_cell.length_a   1.000
_cell.length_b   1.000
_cell.length_c   1.000
_cell.angle_alpha   90.00
_cell.angle_beta   90.00
_cell.angle_gamma   90.00
#
_symmetry.space_group_name_H-M   'P 1'
#
loop_
_entity.id
_entity.type
_entity.pdbx_description
1 polymer ?
#
loop_
_entity_poly.entity_id
_entity_poly.type
_entity_poly.pdbx_seq_one_letter_code
_entity_poly.pdbx_strand_id
1 'polypeptide(L)'
;MSDRYRFVYNACVEFFGVTVLENGDVIKEFLQNDDVTVLAAVSVDGEVLLQNVVPVEDQYGLLFYKIPNLDFSGHSGPAKIGLLTLEGGLSKSIYNTLQRVFSPYILKKCEYPTEIRGLLQNLHSSLGLSLGL
;
A
#
# COMPACT_ATOMS: atom_id res chain seq x y z
N MET A 1 2.96 20.96 -5.73
CA MET A 1 2.02 19.92 -6.19
C MET A 1 2.60 19.01 -7.26
N SER A 2 3.41 19.53 -8.21
CA SER A 2 3.88 18.74 -9.36
C SER A 2 4.67 17.48 -9.01
N ASP A 3 5.53 17.53 -7.99
CA ASP A 3 6.41 16.39 -7.69
C ASP A 3 5.67 15.20 -7.08
N ARG A 4 4.71 15.45 -6.18
CA ARG A 4 3.88 14.40 -5.56
C ARG A 4 2.94 13.76 -6.58
N TYR A 5 2.31 14.58 -7.43
CA TYR A 5 1.49 14.08 -8.51
C TYR A 5 2.32 13.22 -9.47
N ARG A 6 3.48 13.73 -9.90
CA ARG A 6 4.39 13.02 -10.79
C ARG A 6 4.90 11.71 -10.19
N PHE A 7 5.18 11.67 -8.88
CA PHE A 7 5.56 10.44 -8.19
C PHE A 7 4.45 9.38 -8.31
N VAL A 8 3.21 9.71 -7.93
CA VAL A 8 2.08 8.75 -7.99
C VAL A 8 1.81 8.33 -9.44
N TYR A 9 1.75 9.30 -10.35
CA TYR A 9 1.46 9.05 -11.76
C TYR A 9 2.52 8.16 -12.41
N ASN A 10 3.81 8.51 -12.26
CA ASN A 10 4.90 7.73 -12.85
C ASN A 10 5.00 6.35 -12.24
N ALA A 11 4.80 6.19 -10.92
CA ALA A 11 4.81 4.88 -10.28
C ALA A 11 3.74 3.96 -10.88
N CYS A 12 2.55 4.46 -11.18
CA CYS A 12 1.51 3.68 -11.85
C CYS A 12 1.89 3.34 -13.30
N VAL A 13 2.33 4.33 -14.08
CA VAL A 13 2.78 4.15 -15.48
C VAL A 13 3.87 3.09 -15.57
N GLU A 14 4.89 3.17 -14.70
CA GLU A 14 6.02 2.24 -14.67
C GLU A 14 5.58 0.84 -14.21
N PHE A 15 4.76 0.74 -13.16
CA PHE A 15 4.34 -0.54 -12.61
C PHE A 15 3.44 -1.33 -13.55
N PHE A 16 2.50 -0.66 -14.23
CA PHE A 16 1.56 -1.30 -15.15
C PHE A 16 2.06 -1.34 -16.60
N GLY A 17 3.16 -0.67 -16.92
CA GLY A 17 3.70 -0.60 -18.28
C GLY A 17 2.78 0.13 -19.26
N VAL A 18 1.93 1.05 -18.78
CA VAL A 18 1.02 1.86 -19.59
C VAL A 18 1.65 3.22 -19.92
N THR A 19 1.18 3.89 -20.97
CA THR A 19 1.69 5.21 -21.36
C THR A 19 0.92 6.37 -20.71
N VAL A 20 -0.37 6.16 -20.42
CA VAL A 20 -1.27 7.18 -19.88
C VAL A 20 -2.23 6.55 -18.87
N LEU A 21 -2.58 7.30 -17.83
CA LEU A 21 -3.66 6.96 -16.90
C LEU A 21 -4.89 7.78 -17.27
N GLU A 22 -5.96 7.12 -17.70
CA GLU A 22 -7.16 7.80 -18.22
C GLU A 22 -7.85 8.69 -17.17
N ASN A 23 -7.87 8.26 -15.91
CA ASN A 23 -8.48 9.00 -14.81
C ASN A 23 -7.46 9.62 -13.83
N GLY A 24 -6.33 10.11 -14.34
CA GLY A 24 -5.25 10.70 -13.54
C GLY A 24 -5.68 11.86 -12.62
N ASP A 25 -6.81 12.52 -12.88
CA ASP A 25 -7.36 13.57 -12.02
C ASP A 25 -7.72 13.09 -10.60
N VAL A 26 -7.99 11.79 -10.41
CA VAL A 26 -8.22 11.19 -9.07
C VAL A 26 -7.00 11.37 -8.16
N ILE A 27 -5.79 11.43 -8.73
CA ILE A 27 -4.56 11.73 -7.96
C ILE A 27 -4.64 13.12 -7.34
N LYS A 28 -5.24 14.10 -8.03
CA LYS A 28 -5.37 15.46 -7.48
C LYS A 28 -6.30 15.46 -6.27
N GLU A 29 -7.41 14.74 -6.35
CA GLU A 29 -8.34 14.58 -5.23
C GLU A 29 -7.63 13.95 -4.03
N PHE A 30 -6.93 12.83 -4.23
CA PHE A 30 -6.10 12.20 -3.20
C PHE A 30 -5.11 13.19 -2.57
N LEU A 31 -4.42 14.02 -3.36
CA LEU A 31 -3.39 14.94 -2.85
C LEU A 31 -3.94 16.19 -2.16
N GLN A 32 -5.17 16.61 -2.46
CA GLN A 32 -5.75 17.87 -2.03
C GLN A 32 -6.82 17.71 -0.95
N ASN A 33 -7.53 16.59 -0.93
CA ASN A 33 -8.55 16.31 0.07
C ASN A 33 -7.93 15.55 1.24
N ASP A 34 -7.83 16.19 2.40
CA ASP A 34 -7.22 15.60 3.60
C ASP A 34 -8.04 14.43 4.19
N ASP A 35 -9.34 14.36 3.91
CA ASP A 35 -10.20 13.23 4.29
C ASP A 35 -9.88 11.98 3.45
N VAL A 36 -9.33 12.16 2.26
CA VAL A 36 -8.86 11.06 1.41
C VAL A 36 -7.46 10.66 1.85
N THR A 37 -7.35 9.49 2.47
CA THR A 37 -6.10 8.99 3.05
C THR A 37 -5.42 7.91 2.21
N VAL A 38 -6.14 7.30 1.26
CA VAL A 38 -5.65 6.21 0.41
C VAL A 38 -6.05 6.42 -1.05
N LEU A 39 -5.22 5.88 -1.95
CA LEU A 39 -5.47 5.82 -3.38
C LEU A 39 -4.95 4.48 -3.90
N ALA A 40 -5.81 3.70 -4.52
CA ALA A 40 -5.45 2.46 -5.20
C ALA A 40 -5.32 2.70 -6.70
N ALA A 41 -4.36 2.03 -7.32
CA ALA A 41 -4.28 1.84 -8.75
C ALA A 41 -4.37 0.33 -9.00
N VAL A 42 -5.36 -0.11 -9.78
CA VAL A 42 -5.60 -1.53 -10.04
C VAL A 42 -5.79 -1.77 -11.53
N SER A 43 -5.38 -2.94 -12.01
CA SER A 43 -5.67 -3.35 -13.38
C SER A 43 -7.04 -4.02 -13.45
N VAL A 44 -7.93 -3.48 -14.28
CA VAL A 44 -9.27 -4.02 -14.55
C VAL A 44 -9.40 -4.13 -16.06
N ASP A 45 -9.62 -5.34 -16.57
CA ASP A 45 -9.82 -5.61 -18.00
C ASP A 45 -8.71 -5.05 -18.93
N GLY A 46 -7.47 -4.96 -18.42
CA GLY A 46 -6.32 -4.43 -19.17
C GLY A 46 -6.14 -2.92 -19.08
N GLU A 47 -7.04 -2.21 -18.40
CA GLU A 47 -6.94 -0.78 -18.11
C GLU A 47 -6.49 -0.55 -16.67
N VAL A 48 -5.89 0.62 -16.40
CA VAL A 48 -5.45 1.01 -15.05
C VAL A 48 -6.46 2.00 -14.49
N LEU A 49 -7.14 1.60 -13.42
CA LEU A 49 -8.15 2.39 -12.77
C LEU A 49 -7.66 2.90 -11.41
N LEU A 50 -7.66 4.23 -11.25
CA LEU A 50 -7.37 4.89 -9.98
C LEU A 50 -8.65 5.06 -9.15
N GLN A 51 -8.59 4.73 -7.86
CA GLN A 51 -9.74 4.83 -6.95
C GLN A 51 -9.32 5.25 -5.54
N ASN A 52 -10.07 6.15 -4.90
CA ASN A 52 -9.82 6.60 -3.51
C ASN A 52 -10.38 5.62 -2.46
N VAL A 53 -10.19 4.32 -2.67
CA VAL A 53 -10.66 3.25 -1.78
C VAL A 53 -9.60 2.15 -1.67
N VAL A 54 -9.68 1.35 -0.60
CA VAL A 54 -8.91 0.12 -0.52
C VAL A 54 -9.52 -0.89 -1.50
N PRO A 55 -8.73 -1.50 -2.39
CA PRO A 55 -9.25 -2.39 -3.41
C PRO A 55 -9.68 -3.73 -2.80
N VAL A 56 -10.63 -4.39 -3.46
CA VAL A 56 -11.19 -5.68 -3.05
C VAL A 56 -10.18 -6.81 -3.32
N GLU A 57 -10.42 -7.98 -2.72
CA GLU A 57 -9.55 -9.16 -2.81
C GLU A 57 -9.22 -9.58 -4.26
N ASP A 58 -8.10 -10.28 -4.42
CA ASP A 58 -7.55 -10.81 -5.68
C ASP A 58 -6.99 -9.81 -6.71
N GLN A 59 -7.03 -8.51 -6.44
CA GLN A 59 -6.48 -7.52 -7.36
C GLN A 59 -4.95 -7.39 -7.24
N TYR A 60 -4.28 -7.26 -8.39
CA TYR A 60 -2.88 -6.87 -8.50
C TYR A 60 -2.80 -5.36 -8.74
N GLY A 61 -2.03 -4.65 -7.92
CA GLY A 61 -1.96 -3.19 -8.05
C GLY A 61 -1.04 -2.46 -7.09
N LEU A 62 -1.23 -1.16 -7.00
CA LEU A 62 -0.53 -0.26 -6.09
C LEU A 62 -1.52 0.36 -5.12
N LEU A 63 -1.10 0.50 -3.86
CA LEU A 63 -1.82 1.26 -2.85
C LEU A 63 -0.93 2.39 -2.32
N PHE A 64 -1.34 3.61 -2.57
CA PHE A 64 -0.75 4.82 -2.01
C PHE A 64 -1.51 5.21 -0.74
N TYR A 65 -0.80 5.68 0.27
CA TYR A 65 -1.42 6.16 1.50
C TYR A 65 -0.67 7.38 2.06
N LYS A 66 -1.42 8.29 2.68
CA LYS A 66 -0.84 9.44 3.39
C LYS A 66 -0.28 8.96 4.72
N ILE A 67 0.99 9.24 4.97
CA ILE A 67 1.63 8.99 6.25
C ILE A 67 1.22 10.14 7.19
N PRO A 68 0.54 9.86 8.32
CA PRO A 68 0.17 10.89 9.28
C PRO A 68 1.42 11.62 9.78
N ASN A 69 1.42 12.95 9.74
CA ASN A 69 2.46 13.74 10.37
C ASN A 69 2.21 13.72 11.89
N LEU A 70 2.89 12.81 12.60
CA LEU A 70 2.81 12.69 14.07
C LEU A 70 3.64 13.77 14.79
N ASP A 71 4.36 14.62 14.05
CA ASP A 71 5.19 15.66 14.62
C ASP A 71 4.32 16.77 15.22
N PHE A 72 4.27 16.81 16.55
CA PHE A 72 3.64 17.87 17.36
C PHE A 72 4.30 19.26 17.17
N SER A 73 5.36 19.35 16.36
CA SER A 73 6.21 20.52 16.20
C SER A 73 5.71 21.50 15.15
N GLY A 74 4.39 21.69 14.95
CA GLY A 74 3.80 22.82 14.22
C GLY A 74 4.23 23.02 12.75
N HIS A 75 5.06 22.14 12.19
CA HIS A 75 5.44 22.17 10.78
C HIS A 75 4.44 21.33 10.00
N SER A 76 3.29 21.91 9.65
CA SER A 76 2.30 21.25 8.78
C SER A 76 2.76 21.25 7.32
N GLY A 77 3.87 20.57 7.04
CA GLY A 77 4.23 20.22 5.67
C GLY A 77 3.20 19.25 5.08
N PRO A 78 3.12 19.15 3.73
CA PRO A 78 2.26 18.16 3.09
C PRO A 78 2.60 16.75 3.59
N ALA A 79 1.57 15.92 3.83
CA ALA A 79 1.76 14.54 4.24
C ALA A 79 2.69 13.79 3.26
N LYS A 80 3.60 12.99 3.81
CA LYS A 80 4.43 12.06 3.03
C LYS A 80 3.53 10.96 2.45
N ILE A 81 3.92 10.41 1.31
CA ILE A 81 3.15 9.38 0.62
C ILE A 81 3.92 8.07 0.70
N GLY A 82 3.31 7.05 1.30
CA GLY A 82 3.78 5.68 1.24
C GLY A 82 3.20 4.95 0.04
N LEU A 83 3.86 3.87 -0.37
CA LEU A 83 3.48 3.02 -1.50
C LEU A 83 3.60 1.55 -1.09
N LEU A 84 2.57 0.76 -1.38
CA LEU A 84 2.55 -0.70 -1.23
C LEU A 84 2.18 -1.35 -2.56
N THR A 85 2.81 -2.49 -2.86
CA THR A 85 2.38 -3.37 -3.95
C THR A 85 1.35 -4.37 -3.42
N LEU A 86 0.26 -4.54 -4.15
CA LEU A 86 -0.79 -5.50 -3.86
C LEU A 86 -0.64 -6.73 -4.77
N GLU A 87 -0.42 -7.90 -4.18
CA GLU A 87 -0.18 -9.16 -4.87
C GLU A 87 -1.30 -10.16 -4.55
N GLY A 88 -2.41 -10.09 -5.29
CA GLY A 88 -3.57 -10.96 -5.09
C GLY A 88 -4.42 -10.55 -3.89
N GLY A 89 -4.69 -9.24 -3.79
CA GLY A 89 -5.51 -8.67 -2.72
C GLY A 89 -4.76 -8.36 -1.42
N LEU A 90 -5.45 -7.65 -0.54
CA LEU A 90 -4.86 -7.16 0.72
C LEU A 90 -4.39 -8.29 1.64
N SER A 91 -5.21 -9.33 1.80
CA SER A 91 -4.94 -10.49 2.66
C SER A 91 -3.64 -11.20 2.26
N LYS A 92 -3.45 -11.47 0.96
CA LYS A 92 -2.25 -12.10 0.41
C LYS A 92 -1.04 -11.17 0.45
N SER A 93 -1.21 -9.87 0.27
CA SER A 93 -0.14 -8.88 0.45
C SER A 93 0.36 -8.80 1.89
N ILE A 94 -0.53 -8.82 2.88
CA ILE A 94 -0.14 -8.85 4.29
C ILE A 94 0.61 -10.15 4.58
N TYR A 95 0.09 -11.29 4.12
CA TYR A 95 0.76 -12.59 4.24
C TYR A 95 2.18 -12.55 3.64
N ASN A 96 2.32 -12.09 2.39
CA ASN A 96 3.61 -12.00 1.71
C ASN A 96 4.58 -11.05 2.41
N THR A 97 4.09 -9.92 2.92
CA THR A 97 4.90 -8.95 3.67
C THR A 97 5.38 -9.58 4.99
N LEU A 98 4.49 -10.26 5.71
CA LEU A 98 4.88 -11.01 6.91
C LEU A 98 5.90 -12.09 6.57
N GLN A 99 5.73 -12.83 5.48
CA GLN A 99 6.63 -13.91 5.09
C GLN A 99 7.99 -13.41 4.58
N ARG A 100 8.06 -12.30 3.85
CA ARG A 100 9.29 -11.86 3.16
C ARG A 100 10.01 -10.75 3.89
N VAL A 101 9.28 -9.82 4.50
CA VAL A 101 9.86 -8.65 5.17
C VAL A 101 10.01 -8.92 6.66
N PHE A 102 8.98 -9.47 7.31
CA PHE A 102 9.04 -9.68 8.76
C PHE A 102 9.55 -11.07 9.17
N SER A 103 9.34 -12.13 8.37
CA SER A 103 9.71 -13.50 8.75
C SER A 103 11.22 -13.71 8.84
N PRO A 104 12.07 -13.18 7.93
CA PRO A 104 13.52 -13.25 8.12
C PRO A 104 13.98 -12.58 9.42
N TYR A 105 13.23 -11.59 9.93
CA TYR A 105 13.47 -10.91 11.21
C TYR A 105 12.75 -11.56 12.40
N ILE A 106 11.72 -12.38 12.17
CA ILE A 106 11.07 -13.24 13.18
C ILE A 106 11.92 -14.50 13.43
N LEU A 107 12.52 -15.05 12.37
CA LEU A 107 13.30 -16.29 12.37
C LEU A 107 14.79 -16.05 12.66
N LYS A 108 15.38 -14.94 12.19
CA LYS A 108 16.68 -14.47 12.72
C LYS A 108 16.41 -13.69 14.00
N LYS A 109 17.32 -13.78 14.97
CA LYS A 109 17.25 -13.14 16.31
C LYS A 109 17.27 -11.60 16.23
N CYS A 110 16.27 -10.96 15.64
CA CYS A 110 15.98 -9.55 15.84
C CYS A 110 14.98 -9.38 17.00
N GLU A 111 15.18 -8.29 17.75
CA GLU A 111 14.71 -8.02 19.10
C GLU A 111 13.22 -7.65 19.20
N TYR A 112 12.35 -8.28 18.42
CA TYR A 112 10.93 -8.09 18.68
C TYR A 112 10.58 -8.69 20.05
N PRO A 113 9.90 -7.91 20.93
CA PRO A 113 9.34 -8.45 22.17
C PRO A 113 8.54 -9.72 21.87
N THR A 114 8.56 -10.68 22.80
CA THR A 114 7.91 -11.98 22.63
C THR A 114 6.44 -11.84 22.22
N GLU A 115 5.75 -10.83 22.77
CA GLU A 115 4.36 -10.50 22.46
C GLU A 115 4.15 -10.13 20.98
N ILE A 116 4.96 -9.21 20.45
CA ILE A 116 4.89 -8.79 19.04
C ILE A 116 5.18 -9.97 18.11
N ARG A 117 6.13 -10.81 18.48
CA ARG A 117 6.46 -12.02 17.71
C ARG A 117 5.29 -12.98 17.65
N GLY A 118 4.64 -13.23 18.78
CA GLY A 118 3.45 -14.07 18.84
C GLY A 118 2.30 -13.51 17.98
N LEU A 119 2.07 -12.20 18.03
CA LEU A 119 1.05 -11.54 17.19
C LEU A 119 1.33 -11.70 15.70
N LEU A 120 2.57 -11.44 15.26
CA LEU A 120 2.95 -11.57 13.85
C LEU A 120 2.88 -13.02 13.36
N GLN A 121 3.30 -13.98 14.19
CA GLN A 121 3.21 -15.41 13.88
C GLN A 121 1.76 -15.90 13.78
N ASN A 122 0.90 -15.47 14.70
CA ASN A 122 -0.52 -15.80 14.69
C ASN A 122 -1.21 -15.20 13.47
N LEU A 123 -0.94 -13.92 13.15
CA LEU A 123 -1.49 -13.27 11.97
C LEU A 123 -1.05 -13.97 10.68
N HIS A 124 0.24 -14.28 10.56
CA HIS A 124 0.77 -15.02 9.40
C HIS A 124 0.11 -16.40 9.25
N SER A 125 -0.07 -17.12 10.36
CA SER A 125 -0.69 -18.45 10.35
C SER A 125 -2.18 -18.39 9.98
N SER A 126 -2.93 -17.46 10.57
CA SER A 126 -4.35 -17.27 10.28
C SER A 126 -4.60 -16.87 8.83
N LEU A 127 -3.76 -15.97 8.28
CA LEU A 127 -3.83 -15.59 6.87
C LEU A 127 -3.46 -16.76 5.96
N GLY A 128 -2.43 -17.55 6.30
CA GLY A 128 -2.08 -18.75 5.55
C GLY A 128 -3.24 -19.74 5.45
N LEU A 129 -3.89 -20.04 6.58
CA LEU A 129 -5.08 -20.90 6.62
C LEU A 129 -6.24 -20.34 5.79
N SER A 130 -6.53 -19.05 5.89
CA SER A 130 -7.60 -18.40 5.11
C SER A 130 -7.33 -18.40 3.60
N LEU A 131 -6.05 -18.36 3.21
CA LEU A 131 -5.61 -18.40 1.82
C LEU A 131 -5.42 -19.83 1.28
N GLY A 132 -5.55 -20.86 2.13
CA GLY A 132 -5.34 -22.26 1.77
C GLY A 132 -3.87 -22.67 1.58
N LEU A 133 -2.94 -22.02 2.29
CA LEU A 133 -1.49 -22.24 2.25
C LEU A 133 -0.96 -23.08 3.42
#